data_AF-A0A2N5HGY5-F1
#
_entry.id   AF-A0A2N5HGY5-F1
#
_cell.length_a   1.000
_cell.length_b   1.000
_cell.length_c   1.000
_cell.angle_alpha   90.00
_cell.angle_beta   90.00
_cell.angle_gamma   90.00
#
_symmetry.space_group_name_H-M   'P 1'
#
loop_
_entity.id
_entity.type
_entity.pdbx_description
1 polymer ?
#
loop_
_entity_poly.entity_id
_entity_poly.type
_entity_poly.pdbx_seq_one_letter_code
_entity_poly.pdbx_strand_id
1 'polypeptide(L)'
;MLPLSKKTAKSLNTLIKENSIFEDTDYIFLSNYVGRIDPSWVRARIKDYGKKANITNIRVSPHTFRHTFSKYYILNGGDAFTLQRILDHSTMNMVRKYIQMNGVVRGAKISYFIFPLLDFFLHANDDK
;
A
#
# COMPACT_ATOMS: atom_id res chain seq x y z
N MET A 1 14.18 4.44 -8.84
CA MET A 1 12.87 4.93 -9.31
C MET A 1 11.80 3.93 -8.88
N LEU A 2 10.71 4.39 -8.27
CA LEU A 2 9.60 3.53 -7.84
C LEU A 2 8.54 3.45 -8.95
N PRO A 3 8.11 2.25 -9.37
CA PRO A 3 7.04 2.13 -10.36
C PRO A 3 5.70 2.54 -9.72
N LEU A 4 5.01 3.50 -10.34
CA LEU A 4 3.70 3.96 -9.92
C LEU A 4 2.63 3.54 -10.94
N SER A 5 1.46 3.15 -10.45
CA SER A 5 0.31 2.89 -11.33
C SER A 5 -0.16 4.19 -12.00
N LYS A 6 -0.77 4.10 -13.19
CA LYS A 6 -1.38 5.26 -13.87
C LYS A 6 -2.36 6.02 -12.97
N LYS A 7 -3.15 5.29 -12.17
CA LYS A 7 -4.11 5.86 -11.21
C LYS A 7 -3.39 6.66 -10.13
N THR A 8 -2.34 6.08 -9.52
CA THR A 8 -1.54 6.75 -8.49
C THR A 8 -0.84 7.99 -9.04
N ALA A 9 -0.24 7.91 -10.23
CA ALA A 9 0.41 9.04 -10.88
C ALA A 9 -0.59 10.18 -11.16
N LYS A 10 -1.79 9.85 -11.65
CA LYS A 10 -2.87 10.83 -11.85
C LYS A 10 -3.27 11.52 -10.54
N SER A 11 -3.51 10.76 -9.48
CA SER A 11 -3.85 11.33 -8.16
C SER A 11 -2.72 12.21 -7.60
N LEU A 12 -1.46 11.82 -7.81
CA LEU A 12 -0.31 12.61 -7.38
C LEU A 12 -0.21 13.93 -8.14
N ASN A 13 -0.41 13.90 -9.46
CA ASN A 13 -0.43 15.11 -10.28
C ASN A 13 -1.57 16.05 -9.90
N THR A 14 -2.76 15.51 -9.60
CA THR A 14 -3.87 16.31 -9.07
C THR A 14 -3.48 16.98 -7.76
N LEU A 15 -2.88 16.24 -6.81
CA LEU A 15 -2.42 16.80 -5.54
C LEU A 15 -1.36 17.90 -5.74
N ILE A 16 -0.39 17.69 -6.62
CA ILE A 16 0.64 18.69 -6.93
C ILE A 16 0.01 19.97 -7.50
N LYS A 17 -0.98 19.83 -8.40
CA LYS A 17 -1.71 20.96 -8.97
C LYS A 17 -2.55 21.69 -7.92
N GLU A 18 -3.19 20.98 -7.01
CA GLU A 18 -3.94 21.59 -5.91
C GLU A 18 -3.02 22.34 -4.95
N ASN A 19 -1.82 21.81 -4.69
CA ASN A 19 -0.83 22.45 -3.83
C ASN A 19 -0.14 23.65 -4.48
N SER A 20 -0.24 23.84 -5.80
CA SER A 20 0.44 24.97 -6.49
C SER A 20 -0.14 26.34 -6.10
N ILE A 21 -1.24 26.36 -5.35
CA ILE A 21 -1.82 27.58 -4.76
C ILE A 21 -0.97 28.11 -3.60
N PHE A 22 -0.14 27.25 -3.00
CA PHE A 22 0.76 27.61 -1.93
C PHE A 22 2.13 27.94 -2.52
N GLU A 23 2.54 29.20 -2.40
CA GLU A 23 3.89 29.63 -2.75
C GLU A 23 4.89 29.05 -1.73
N ASP A 24 6.10 28.67 -2.17
CA ASP A 24 7.20 28.14 -1.34
C ASP A 24 6.95 26.81 -0.58
N THR A 25 6.59 25.74 -1.30
CA THR A 25 6.63 24.38 -0.70
C THR A 25 7.36 23.35 -1.56
N ASP A 26 8.39 22.73 -0.97
CA ASP A 26 9.12 21.59 -1.55
C ASP A 26 8.41 20.23 -1.32
N TYR A 27 7.30 20.21 -0.56
CA TYR A 27 6.61 18.99 -0.16
C TYR A 27 5.37 18.71 -1.00
N ILE A 28 5.21 17.45 -1.44
CA ILE A 28 4.00 17.00 -2.13
C ILE A 28 2.85 16.74 -1.15
N PHE A 29 3.14 16.28 0.07
CA PHE A 29 2.13 16.01 1.09
C PHE A 29 2.18 17.09 2.17
N LEU A 30 1.14 17.94 2.18
CA LEU A 30 1.04 19.08 3.07
C LEU A 30 0.16 18.80 4.29
N SER A 31 0.49 19.45 5.39
CA SER A 31 -0.40 19.68 6.53
C SER A 31 -1.42 20.78 6.21
N ASN A 32 -2.49 20.87 7.00
CA ASN A 32 -3.50 21.93 6.88
C ASN A 32 -2.94 23.35 7.10
N TYR A 33 -1.75 23.46 7.72
CA TYR A 33 -1.05 24.73 7.97
C TYR A 33 0.06 25.03 6.95
N VAL A 34 0.05 24.37 5.79
CA VAL A 34 1.05 24.54 4.71
C VAL A 34 2.47 24.24 5.21
N GLY A 35 2.84 22.97 5.13
CA GLY A 35 4.13 22.47 5.59
C GLY A 35 4.17 20.95 5.56
N ARG A 36 5.31 20.36 5.91
CA ARG A 36 5.48 18.89 5.89
C ARG A 36 4.43 18.20 6.75
N ILE A 37 3.71 17.24 6.16
CA ILE A 37 2.80 16.40 6.95
C ILE A 37 3.56 15.58 8.00
N ASP A 38 3.05 15.54 9.22
CA ASP A 38 3.59 14.66 10.25
C ASP A 38 3.19 13.20 9.94
N PRO A 39 4.16 12.26 9.89
CA PRO A 39 3.87 10.83 9.68
C PRO A 39 2.86 10.23 10.65
N SER A 40 2.73 10.77 11.87
CA SER A 40 1.72 10.34 12.85
C SER A 40 0.30 10.53 12.32
N TRP A 41 0.04 11.64 11.62
CA TRP A 41 -1.24 11.93 10.97
C TRP A 41 -1.54 10.95 9.87
N VAL A 42 -0.56 10.62 9.01
CA VAL A 42 -0.73 9.60 7.97
C VAL A 42 -1.11 8.26 8.58
N ARG A 43 -0.45 7.85 9.68
CA ARG A 43 -0.79 6.60 10.39
C ARG A 43 -2.21 6.63 10.96
N ALA A 44 -2.62 7.75 11.57
CA ALA A 44 -3.97 7.92 12.09
C ALA A 44 -5.02 7.83 10.98
N ARG A 45 -4.82 8.54 9.87
CA ARG A 45 -5.71 8.51 8.70
C ARG A 45 -5.84 7.11 8.11
N ILE A 46 -4.72 6.38 7.96
CA ILE A 46 -4.74 4.99 7.48
C ILE A 46 -5.55 4.09 8.43
N LYS A 47 -5.41 4.25 9.74
CA LYS A 47 -6.21 3.51 10.73
C LYS A 47 -7.69 3.83 10.60
N ASP A 48 -8.04 5.10 10.41
CA ASP A 48 -9.44 5.53 10.26
C ASP A 48 -10.06 5.01 8.96
N TYR A 49 -9.32 5.01 7.85
CA TYR A 49 -9.77 4.36 6.61
C TYR A 49 -9.98 2.86 6.79
N GLY A 50 -9.13 2.20 7.59
CA GLY A 50 -9.32 0.80 7.97
C GLY A 50 -10.65 0.54 8.69
N LYS A 51 -11.02 1.42 9.64
CA LYS A 51 -12.32 1.36 10.32
C LYS A 51 -13.48 1.60 9.35
N LYS A 52 -13.38 2.61 8.47
CA LYS A 52 -14.40 2.91 7.46
C LYS A 52 -14.60 1.78 6.45
N ALA A 53 -13.55 1.02 6.17
CA ALA A 53 -13.60 -0.18 5.34
C ALA A 53 -14.02 -1.44 6.12
N ASN A 54 -14.47 -1.31 7.38
CA ASN A 54 -14.90 -2.42 8.25
C ASN A 54 -13.83 -3.50 8.48
N ILE A 55 -12.55 -3.14 8.48
CA ILE A 55 -11.45 -4.07 8.78
C ILE A 55 -11.25 -4.15 10.29
N THR A 56 -11.73 -5.23 10.91
CA THR A 56 -11.74 -5.41 12.37
C THR A 56 -10.66 -6.36 12.88
N ASN A 57 -10.30 -7.38 12.09
CA ASN A 57 -9.43 -8.48 12.55
C ASN A 57 -7.94 -8.27 12.28
N ILE A 58 -7.57 -7.16 11.65
CA ILE A 58 -6.18 -6.88 11.25
C ILE A 58 -5.84 -5.43 11.60
N ARG A 59 -4.67 -5.23 12.22
CA ARG A 59 -4.13 -3.88 12.44
C ARG A 59 -3.85 -3.22 11.09
N VAL A 60 -4.59 -2.17 10.76
CA VAL A 60 -4.38 -1.36 9.55
C VAL A 60 -3.29 -0.30 9.82
N SER A 61 -2.15 -0.41 9.13
CA SER A 61 -0.98 0.46 9.29
C SER A 61 -0.10 0.49 8.05
N PRO A 62 0.80 1.48 7.87
CA PRO A 62 1.74 1.51 6.74
C PRO A 62 2.57 0.23 6.58
N HIS A 63 3.02 -0.35 7.69
CA HIS A 63 3.77 -1.61 7.67
C HIS A 63 2.90 -2.76 7.17
N THR A 64 1.64 -2.84 7.61
CA THR A 64 0.67 -3.83 7.12
C THR A 64 0.43 -3.68 5.62
N PHE A 65 0.24 -2.46 5.13
CA PHE A 65 0.10 -2.18 3.70
C PHE A 65 1.33 -2.65 2.91
N ARG A 66 2.54 -2.37 3.40
CA ARG A 66 3.80 -2.81 2.76
C ARG A 66 3.93 -4.33 2.75
N HIS A 67 3.55 -5.01 3.83
CA HIS A 67 3.52 -6.48 3.89
C HIS A 67 2.51 -7.06 2.90
N THR A 68 1.30 -6.50 2.83
CA THR A 68 0.27 -6.90 1.88
C THR A 68 0.75 -6.73 0.45
N PHE A 69 1.29 -5.55 0.10
CA PHE A 69 1.87 -5.30 -1.23
C PHE A 69 2.94 -6.34 -1.59
N SER A 70 3.88 -6.61 -0.68
CA SER A 70 4.98 -7.57 -0.90
C SER A 70 4.44 -8.98 -1.17
N LYS A 71 3.48 -9.42 -0.37
CA LYS A 71 2.84 -10.73 -0.52
C LYS A 71 2.11 -10.85 -1.85
N TYR A 72 1.28 -9.85 -2.20
CA TYR A 72 0.54 -9.85 -3.46
C TYR A 72 1.46 -9.78 -4.68
N TYR A 73 2.55 -9.02 -4.61
CA TYR A 73 3.53 -8.95 -5.70
C TYR A 73 4.14 -10.32 -6.00
N ILE A 74 4.59 -11.03 -4.96
CA ILE A 74 5.18 -12.39 -5.09
C ILE A 74 4.13 -13.43 -5.49
N LEU A 75 2.90 -13.35 -4.98
CA LEU A 75 1.80 -14.26 -5.36
C LEU A 75 1.39 -14.11 -6.82
N ASN A 76 1.47 -12.89 -7.36
CA ASN A 76 1.18 -12.62 -8.78
C ASN A 76 2.38 -12.91 -9.70
N GLY A 77 3.37 -13.67 -9.23
CA GLY A 77 4.53 -14.08 -10.05
C GLY A 77 5.62 -13.01 -10.20
N GLY A 78 5.58 -11.95 -9.39
CA GLY A 78 6.61 -10.91 -9.40
C GLY A 78 7.97 -11.42 -8.90
N ASP A 79 9.04 -10.83 -9.44
CA ASP A 79 10.43 -11.21 -9.12
C ASP A 79 10.92 -10.65 -7.78
N ALA A 80 11.58 -11.51 -7.00
CA ALA A 80 12.09 -11.22 -5.68
C ALA A 80 13.11 -10.06 -5.65
N PHE A 81 14.01 -10.01 -6.62
CA PHE A 81 15.04 -8.95 -6.70
C PHE A 81 14.41 -7.61 -7.06
N THR A 82 13.44 -7.62 -7.96
CA THR A 82 12.65 -6.44 -8.33
C THR A 82 11.87 -5.92 -7.14
N LEU A 83 11.22 -6.79 -6.37
CA LEU A 83 10.53 -6.40 -5.14
C LEU A 83 11.47 -5.79 -4.11
N GLN A 84 12.67 -6.36 -3.94
CA GLN A 84 13.68 -5.81 -3.03
C GLN A 84 14.05 -4.37 -3.40
N ARG A 85 14.26 -4.10 -4.69
CA ARG A 85 14.56 -2.77 -5.22
C ARG A 85 13.40 -1.79 -5.04
N ILE A 86 12.16 -2.25 -5.23
CA ILE A 86 10.95 -1.42 -5.03
C ILE A 86 10.78 -1.05 -3.56
N LEU A 87 11.08 -1.97 -2.65
CA LEU A 87 10.91 -1.71 -1.23
C LEU A 87 12.08 -0.89 -0.66
N ASP A 88 13.26 -0.91 -1.26
CA ASP A 88 14.47 -0.31 -0.68
C ASP A 88 14.85 -0.97 0.66
N HIS A 89 14.78 -2.31 0.69
CA HIS A 89 15.17 -3.10 1.86
C HIS A 89 16.57 -3.70 1.65
N SER A 90 17.47 -3.44 2.58
CA SER A 90 18.84 -3.95 2.58
C SER A 90 18.96 -5.47 2.77
N THR A 91 17.90 -6.17 3.17
CA THR A 91 17.97 -7.60 3.54
C THR A 91 16.98 -8.50 2.81
N MET A 92 17.52 -9.54 2.16
CA MET A 92 16.82 -10.58 1.40
C MET A 92 15.92 -11.49 2.26
N ASN A 93 16.03 -11.43 3.58
CA ASN A 93 15.33 -12.33 4.51
C ASN A 93 13.80 -12.21 4.45
N MET A 94 13.27 -10.99 4.30
CA MET A 94 11.83 -10.78 4.15
C MET A 94 11.29 -11.37 2.85
N VAL A 95 12.04 -11.21 1.75
CA VAL A 95 11.62 -11.69 0.42
C VAL A 95 11.66 -13.23 0.37
N ARG A 96 12.69 -13.86 0.94
CA ARG A 96 12.79 -15.33 1.08
C ARG A 96 11.58 -15.95 1.78
N LYS A 97 11.08 -15.31 2.86
CA LYS A 97 9.90 -15.77 3.59
C LYS A 97 8.66 -15.85 2.68
N TYR A 98 8.46 -14.90 1.77
CA TYR A 98 7.34 -14.93 0.83
C TYR A 98 7.49 -15.97 -0.27
N ILE A 99 8.71 -16.18 -0.78
CA ILE A 99 9.00 -17.22 -1.78
C ILE A 99 8.75 -18.62 -1.19
N GLN A 100 9.20 -18.86 0.05
CA GLN A 100 8.98 -20.14 0.75
C GLN A 100 7.48 -20.41 0.97
N MET A 101 6.68 -19.36 1.24
CA MET A 101 5.22 -19.50 1.30
C MET A 101 4.61 -19.94 -0.03
N ASN A 102 5.05 -19.40 -1.17
CA ASN A 102 4.56 -19.82 -2.49
C ASN A 102 4.85 -21.29 -2.80
N GLY A 103 5.99 -21.82 -2.36
CA GLY A 103 6.35 -23.23 -2.57
C GLY A 103 5.42 -24.22 -1.86
N VAL A 104 4.92 -23.86 -0.66
CA VAL A 104 4.01 -24.68 0.14
C VAL A 104 2.55 -24.57 -0.33
N VAL A 105 2.18 -23.44 -0.93
CA VAL A 105 0.80 -23.09 -1.28
C VAL A 105 0.29 -23.73 -2.60
N ARG A 106 1.10 -24.56 -3.27
CA ARG A 106 0.63 -25.36 -4.42
C ARG A 106 -0.36 -26.48 -4.04
N GLY A 107 -0.63 -26.73 -2.76
CA GLY A 107 -1.52 -27.81 -2.30
C GLY A 107 -2.54 -27.50 -1.20
N ALA A 108 -2.64 -26.27 -0.68
CA ALA A 108 -3.53 -25.98 0.45
C ALA A 108 -4.47 -24.79 0.18
N LYS A 109 -5.78 -25.02 0.34
CA LYS A 109 -6.87 -24.04 0.20
C LYS A 109 -6.58 -22.76 1.01
N ILE A 110 -6.38 -21.65 0.30
CA ILE A 110 -6.01 -20.33 0.83
C ILE A 110 -7.27 -19.54 1.28
N SER A 111 -8.16 -20.15 2.06
CA SER A 111 -9.46 -19.54 2.37
C SER A 111 -9.44 -18.57 3.57
N TYR A 112 -8.43 -18.60 4.45
CA TYR A 112 -8.61 -18.03 5.80
C TYR A 112 -7.98 -16.66 6.09
N PHE A 113 -7.23 -16.04 5.17
CA PHE A 113 -6.55 -14.75 5.45
C PHE A 113 -6.71 -13.65 4.39
N ILE A 114 -7.54 -13.87 3.36
CA ILE A 114 -7.53 -13.03 2.14
C ILE A 114 -8.75 -12.12 1.98
N PHE A 115 -9.87 -12.38 2.65
CA PHE A 115 -11.15 -11.83 2.21
C PHE A 115 -11.48 -10.35 2.50
N PRO A 116 -10.98 -9.63 3.54
CA PRO A 116 -11.54 -8.30 3.80
C PRO A 116 -11.12 -7.21 2.81
N LEU A 117 -9.89 -7.24 2.30
CA LEU A 117 -9.36 -6.11 1.51
C LEU A 117 -9.65 -6.22 0.01
N LEU A 118 -9.63 -7.44 -0.54
CA LEU A 118 -9.79 -7.66 -1.98
C LEU A 118 -11.28 -7.63 -2.38
N ASP A 119 -12.18 -8.18 -1.56
CA ASP A 119 -13.62 -8.04 -1.79
C ASP A 119 -14.05 -6.58 -1.74
N PHE A 120 -13.50 -5.78 -0.82
CA PHE A 120 -13.77 -4.35 -0.79
C PHE A 120 -13.32 -3.64 -2.08
N PHE A 121 -12.11 -3.91 -2.58
CA PHE A 121 -11.62 -3.26 -3.81
C PHE A 121 -12.31 -3.76 -5.09
N LEU A 122 -12.84 -4.99 -5.09
CA LEU A 122 -13.62 -5.54 -6.19
C LEU A 122 -15.07 -5.03 -6.18
N HIS A 123 -15.73 -4.94 -5.02
CA HIS A 123 -17.13 -4.52 -4.92
C HIS A 123 -17.32 -2.99 -4.77
N ALA A 124 -16.28 -2.22 -4.39
CA ALA A 124 -16.36 -0.75 -4.33
C ALA A 124 -16.34 -0.05 -5.72
N ASN A 125 -16.26 -0.82 -6.82
CA ASN A 125 -16.39 -0.29 -8.19
C ASN A 125 -17.73 -0.66 -8.86
N ASP A 126 -18.61 -1.42 -8.19
CA ASP A 126 -19.90 -1.87 -8.76
C ASP A 126 -21.09 -1.00 -8.34
N ASP A 127 -20.88 0.03 -7.52
CA ASP A 127 -21.89 1.07 -7.27
C ASP A 127 -21.75 2.21 -8.31
N LYS A 128 -22.29 1.95 -9.51
CA LYS A 128 -22.76 2.97 -10.45
C LYS A 128 -24.18 2.63 -10.91
#